data_AF-A0A5D3BNC4-F1
#
_entry.id   AF-A0A5D3BNC4-F1
#
_cell.length_a   1.000
_cell.length_b   1.000
_cell.length_c   1.000
_cell.angle_alpha   90.00
_cell.angle_beta   90.00
_cell.angle_gamma   90.00
#
_symmetry.space_group_name_H-M   'P 1'
#
loop_
_entity.id
_entity.type
_entity.pdbx_description
1 polymer ?
#
loop_
_entity_poly.entity_id
_entity_poly.type
_entity_poly.pdbx_seq_one_letter_code
_entity_poly.pdbx_strand_id
1 'polypeptide(L)'
;MRIKKQKRQRRAVRFYTTCCGFRPPFKIFCDGTFVNHLLSNQIMPADEAVAKTVGDRVKLFTTRCVLLELKALGQSYAGAFEAASQLFTARCDHEKRKSAEACILDVIGESNPEHFFVATQDTNLRKQLQQVMKCF
;
A
#
# COMPACT_ATOMS: atom_id res chain seq x y z
N MET A 1 -9.12 -9.55 22.07
CA MET A 1 -7.82 -10.05 21.51
C MET A 1 -7.09 -9.03 20.60
N ARG A 2 -7.01 -7.74 20.97
CA ARG A 2 -6.29 -6.69 20.19
C ARG A 2 -4.76 -6.79 20.34
N ILE A 3 -4.30 -7.09 21.56
CA ILE A 3 -2.87 -7.23 21.91
C ILE A 3 -2.20 -8.38 21.16
N LYS A 4 -2.88 -9.53 21.03
CA LYS A 4 -2.35 -10.70 20.28
C LYS A 4 -2.13 -10.38 18.80
N LYS A 5 -3.05 -9.62 18.17
CA LYS A 5 -2.94 -9.19 16.76
C LYS A 5 -1.74 -8.25 16.55
N GLN A 6 -1.59 -7.24 17.42
CA GLN A 6 -0.47 -6.31 17.35
C GLN A 6 0.88 -7.01 17.55
N LYS A 7 0.97 -7.97 18.49
CA LYS A 7 2.18 -8.78 18.70
C LYS A 7 2.57 -9.57 17.45
N ARG A 8 1.58 -10.15 16.74
CA ARG A 8 1.82 -10.88 15.48
C ARG A 8 2.31 -9.94 14.37
N GLN A 9 1.71 -8.77 14.22
CA GLN A 9 2.10 -7.77 13.23
C GLN A 9 3.54 -7.29 13.46
N ARG A 10 3.90 -6.94 14.71
CA ARG A 10 5.28 -6.55 15.05
C ARG A 10 6.30 -7.63 14.75
N ARG A 11 5.96 -8.91 14.99
CA ARG A 11 6.84 -10.04 14.63
C ARG A 11 7.04 -10.14 13.11
N ALA A 12 5.98 -9.96 12.33
CA ALA A 12 6.07 -9.97 10.87
C ALA A 12 6.93 -8.80 10.35
N VAL A 13 6.71 -7.58 10.83
CA VAL A 13 7.52 -6.41 10.46
C VAL A 13 8.98 -6.64 10.81
N ARG A 14 9.27 -7.16 12.02
CA ARG A 14 10.64 -7.50 12.43
C ARG A 14 11.30 -8.52 11.51
N PHE A 15 10.57 -9.52 11.04
CA PHE A 15 11.08 -10.47 10.05
C PHE A 15 11.49 -9.76 8.76
N TYR A 16 10.64 -8.88 8.21
CA TYR A 16 10.98 -8.13 7.00
C TYR A 16 12.16 -7.15 7.19
N THR A 17 12.30 -6.55 8.37
CA THR A 17 13.46 -5.71 8.70
C THR A 17 14.76 -6.50 8.81
N THR A 18 14.73 -7.67 9.46
CA THR A 18 15.94 -8.48 9.70
C THR A 18 16.36 -9.30 8.49
N CYS A 19 15.41 -9.91 7.78
CA CYS A 19 15.72 -10.86 6.70
C CYS A 19 15.69 -10.21 5.31
N CYS A 20 14.95 -9.11 5.14
CA CYS A 20 14.67 -8.54 3.82
C CYS A 20 15.14 -7.08 3.68
N GLY A 21 15.83 -6.52 4.68
CA GLY A 21 16.41 -5.19 4.58
C GLY A 21 15.42 -4.01 4.64
N PHE A 22 14.16 -4.22 5.05
CA PHE A 22 13.18 -3.14 5.18
C PHE A 22 13.56 -2.20 6.32
N ARG A 23 13.63 -0.89 6.05
CA ARG A 23 14.02 0.13 7.03
C ARG A 23 12.97 1.25 7.16
N PRO A 24 12.82 1.84 8.35
CA PRO A 24 12.00 3.03 8.53
C PRO A 24 12.63 4.27 7.86
N PRO A 25 11.82 5.23 7.37
CA PRO A 25 10.36 5.19 7.33
C PRO A 25 9.86 4.18 6.30
N PHE A 26 8.97 3.28 6.74
CA PHE A 26 8.47 2.20 5.89
C PHE A 26 7.60 2.77 4.78
N LYS A 27 7.89 2.40 3.54
CA LYS A 27 7.13 2.84 2.37
C LYS A 27 5.89 1.97 2.23
N ILE A 28 4.71 2.54 2.37
CA ILE A 28 3.44 1.84 2.25
C ILE A 28 2.77 2.27 0.95
N PHE A 29 2.60 1.34 0.04
CA PHE A 29 1.85 1.53 -1.18
C PHE A 29 0.36 1.35 -0.91
N CYS A 30 -0.41 2.42 -1.08
CA CYS A 30 -1.86 2.46 -0.91
C CYS A 30 -2.56 2.33 -2.26
N ASP A 31 -3.36 1.29 -2.39
CA ASP A 31 -4.27 1.10 -3.51
C ASP A 31 -5.56 1.92 -3.32
N GLY A 32 -6.28 2.21 -4.41
CA GLY A 32 -7.50 3.03 -4.39
C GLY A 32 -8.60 2.40 -3.54
N THR A 33 -8.69 1.07 -3.55
CA THR A 33 -9.62 0.31 -2.70
C THR A 33 -9.36 0.53 -1.20
N PHE A 34 -8.09 0.61 -0.81
CA PHE A 34 -7.67 0.83 0.57
C PHE A 34 -7.96 2.27 1.01
N VAL A 35 -7.66 3.26 0.15
CA VAL A 35 -7.98 4.67 0.43
C VAL A 35 -9.48 4.85 0.61
N ASN A 36 -10.30 4.25 -0.26
CA ASN A 36 -11.75 4.30 -0.11
C ASN A 36 -12.20 3.68 1.22
N HIS A 37 -11.64 2.52 1.59
CA HIS A 37 -11.94 1.87 2.87
C HIS A 37 -11.56 2.72 4.09
N LEU A 38 -10.45 3.48 4.04
CA LEU A 38 -10.08 4.40 5.12
C LEU A 38 -11.14 5.49 5.32
N LEU A 39 -11.63 6.06 4.21
CA LEU A 39 -12.68 7.10 4.25
C LEU A 39 -14.02 6.55 4.74
N SER A 40 -14.46 5.40 4.21
CA SER A 40 -15.73 4.79 4.64
C SER A 40 -15.76 4.45 6.14
N ASN A 41 -14.61 4.15 6.74
CA ASN A 41 -14.49 3.85 8.16
C ASN A 41 -14.02 5.04 9.01
N GLN A 42 -13.91 6.24 8.43
CA GLN A 42 -13.47 7.47 9.12
C GLN A 42 -12.12 7.30 9.84
N ILE A 43 -11.19 6.54 9.23
CA ILE A 43 -9.85 6.29 9.78
C ILE A 43 -8.90 7.36 9.26
N MET A 44 -8.89 8.50 9.93
CA MET A 44 -8.00 9.64 9.66
C MET A 44 -7.32 10.06 10.98
N PRO A 45 -6.00 10.35 11.00
CA PRO A 45 -5.04 10.34 9.88
C PRO A 45 -4.64 8.92 9.42
N ALA A 46 -4.53 8.71 8.10
CA ALA A 46 -4.19 7.41 7.52
C ALA A 46 -2.77 6.95 7.88
N ASP A 47 -1.82 7.88 7.92
CA ASP A 47 -0.43 7.66 8.28
C ASP A 47 -0.29 7.20 9.74
N GLU A 48 -0.98 7.83 10.69
CA GLU A 48 -0.96 7.43 12.09
C GLU A 48 -1.57 6.04 12.31
N ALA A 49 -2.70 5.76 11.65
CA ALA A 49 -3.37 4.46 11.75
C ALA A 49 -2.48 3.31 11.23
N VAL A 50 -1.78 3.56 10.12
CA VAL A 50 -0.84 2.58 9.54
C VAL A 50 0.44 2.50 10.37
N ALA A 51 0.99 3.61 10.85
CA ALA A 51 2.15 3.64 11.74
C ALA A 51 1.91 2.84 13.02
N LYS A 52 0.73 2.95 13.63
CA LYS A 52 0.34 2.18 14.82
C LYS A 52 0.27 0.68 14.56
N THR A 53 -0.08 0.30 13.32
CA THR A 53 -0.20 -1.09 12.89
C THR A 53 1.17 -1.71 12.60
N VAL A 54 2.04 -0.97 11.92
CA VAL A 54 3.41 -1.40 11.60
C VAL A 54 4.32 -1.31 12.85
N GLY A 55 4.06 -0.34 13.72
CA GLY A 55 4.81 -0.09 14.95
C GLY A 55 5.99 0.86 14.81
N ASP A 56 6.09 1.59 13.68
CA ASP A 56 7.15 2.56 13.40
C ASP A 56 6.66 3.61 12.38
N ARG A 57 7.52 4.56 11.99
CA ARG A 57 7.23 5.63 11.03
C ARG A 57 6.96 5.07 9.64
N VAL A 58 5.96 5.62 8.97
CA VAL A 58 5.53 5.21 7.64
C VAL A 58 5.47 6.40 6.69
N LYS A 59 5.63 6.14 5.40
CA LYS A 59 5.34 7.08 4.31
C LYS A 59 4.36 6.40 3.37
N LEU A 60 3.22 7.04 3.13
CA LEU A 60 2.19 6.51 2.26
C LEU A 60 2.44 6.95 0.81
N PHE A 61 2.38 6.01 -0.11
CA PHE A 61 2.60 6.19 -1.53
C PHE A 61 1.39 5.70 -2.32
N THR A 62 1.15 6.27 -3.49
CA THR A 62 0.22 5.77 -4.49
C THR A 62 0.82 5.95 -5.89
N THR A 63 0.19 5.46 -6.95
CA THR A 63 0.65 5.71 -8.33
C THR A 63 -0.32 6.57 -9.12
N ARG A 64 0.19 7.15 -10.20
CA ARG A 64 -0.64 7.87 -11.17
C ARG A 64 -1.74 6.98 -11.76
N CYS A 65 -1.47 5.69 -11.98
CA CYS A 65 -2.48 4.75 -12.46
C CYS A 65 -3.65 4.59 -11.50
N VAL A 66 -3.37 4.44 -10.19
CA VAL A 66 -4.42 4.37 -9.16
C VAL A 66 -5.25 5.66 -9.13
N LEU A 67 -4.60 6.83 -9.18
CA LEU A 67 -5.29 8.11 -9.22
C LEU A 67 -6.20 8.24 -10.45
N LEU A 68 -5.73 7.82 -11.62
CA LEU A 68 -6.51 7.86 -12.86
C LEU A 68 -7.67 6.86 -12.85
N GLU A 69 -7.50 5.70 -12.23
CA GLU A 69 -8.57 4.71 -12.04
C GLU A 69 -9.65 5.25 -11.10
N LEU A 70 -9.27 5.80 -9.94
CA LEU A 70 -10.21 6.48 -9.03
C LEU A 70 -10.95 7.62 -9.72
N LYS A 71 -10.27 8.41 -10.55
CA LYS A 71 -10.90 9.47 -11.33
C LYS A 71 -11.89 8.92 -12.37
N ALA A 72 -11.60 7.76 -12.96
CA ALA A 72 -12.49 7.12 -13.94
C ALA A 72 -13.74 6.50 -13.30
N LEU A 73 -13.66 6.07 -12.03
CA LEU A 73 -14.80 5.57 -11.27
C LEU A 73 -15.84 6.66 -10.91
N GLY A 74 -15.51 7.93 -11.11
CA GLY A 74 -16.47 9.04 -11.06
C GLY A 74 -16.72 9.60 -9.65
N GLN A 75 -17.84 10.33 -9.51
CA GLN A 75 -18.13 11.16 -8.33
C GLN A 75 -18.22 10.38 -7.02
N SER A 76 -18.64 9.12 -7.05
CA SER A 76 -18.72 8.26 -5.84
C SER A 76 -17.35 8.05 -5.18
N TYR A 77 -16.26 8.20 -5.92
CA TYR A 77 -14.88 8.03 -5.43
C TYR A 77 -14.10 9.35 -5.40
N ALA A 78 -14.76 10.50 -5.55
CA ALA A 78 -14.11 11.81 -5.56
C ALA A 78 -13.32 12.07 -4.25
N GLY A 79 -13.89 11.72 -3.09
CA GLY A 79 -13.19 11.84 -1.81
C GLY A 79 -11.97 10.92 -1.72
N ALA A 80 -12.05 9.70 -2.27
CA ALA A 80 -10.92 8.78 -2.33
C ALA A 80 -9.81 9.29 -3.26
N PHE A 81 -10.18 9.91 -4.38
CA PHE A 81 -9.25 10.58 -5.28
C PHE A 81 -8.52 11.74 -4.59
N GLU A 82 -9.24 12.62 -3.89
CA GLU A 82 -8.64 13.75 -3.16
C GLU A 82 -7.68 13.26 -2.06
N ALA A 83 -8.09 12.28 -1.26
CA ALA A 83 -7.25 11.69 -0.23
C ALA A 83 -6.00 11.00 -0.82
N ALA A 84 -6.16 10.25 -1.91
CA ALA A 84 -5.04 9.60 -2.60
C ALA A 84 -4.10 10.63 -3.23
N SER A 85 -4.62 11.75 -3.74
CA SER A 85 -3.83 12.82 -4.35
C SER A 85 -2.93 13.56 -3.36
N GLN A 86 -3.22 13.49 -2.05
CA GLN A 86 -2.36 14.05 -1.00
C GLN A 86 -1.19 13.12 -0.62
N LEU A 87 -1.21 11.86 -1.08
CA LEU A 87 -0.15 10.89 -0.80
C LEU A 87 1.04 11.09 -1.76
N PHE A 88 2.20 10.53 -1.41
CA PHE A 88 3.36 10.58 -2.29
C PHE A 88 3.12 9.77 -3.57
N THR A 89 3.44 10.33 -4.73
CA THR A 89 3.29 9.59 -5.99
C THR A 89 4.56 8.80 -6.31
N ALA A 90 4.47 7.47 -6.27
CA ALA A 90 5.50 6.57 -6.78
C ALA A 90 5.55 6.63 -8.32
N ARG A 91 6.75 6.56 -8.87
CA ARG A 91 6.97 6.52 -10.32
C ARG A 91 6.59 5.14 -10.86
N CYS A 92 5.92 5.13 -11.99
CA CYS A 92 5.57 3.93 -12.75
C CYS A 92 6.12 4.13 -14.18
N ASP A 93 7.01 3.25 -14.62
CA ASP A 93 7.79 3.43 -15.87
C ASP A 93 7.12 2.78 -17.09
N HIS A 94 5.83 2.46 -17.01
CA HIS A 94 5.08 1.92 -18.14
C HIS A 94 4.55 3.04 -19.07
N GLU A 95 4.73 2.89 -20.38
CA GLU A 95 4.28 3.88 -21.37
C GLU A 95 2.75 3.90 -21.55
N LYS A 96 2.11 2.73 -21.50
CA LYS A 96 0.66 2.59 -21.67
C LYS A 96 -0.03 2.54 -20.32
N ARG A 97 -1.22 3.14 -20.25
CA ARG A 97 -2.11 3.05 -19.08
C ARG A 97 -2.45 1.57 -18.83
N LYS A 98 -2.03 1.07 -17.68
CA LYS A 98 -2.42 -0.25 -17.16
C LYS A 98 -3.47 -0.10 -16.05
N SER A 99 -4.09 -1.23 -15.67
CA SER A 99 -4.92 -1.30 -14.46
C SER A 99 -4.09 -1.00 -13.22
N ALA A 100 -4.72 -0.56 -12.12
CA ALA A 100 -4.01 -0.33 -10.87
C ALA A 100 -3.28 -1.58 -10.39
N GLU A 101 -3.93 -2.74 -10.44
CA GLU A 101 -3.33 -4.03 -10.07
C GLU A 101 -2.04 -4.31 -10.84
N ALA A 102 -2.06 -4.21 -12.17
CA ALA A 102 -0.89 -4.46 -13.00
C ALA A 102 0.21 -3.42 -12.77
N CYS A 103 -0.16 -2.15 -12.59
CA CYS A 103 0.80 -1.10 -12.22
C CYS A 103 1.48 -1.39 -10.87
N ILE A 104 0.73 -1.87 -9.88
CA ILE A 104 1.27 -2.17 -8.55
C ILE A 104 2.26 -3.34 -8.63
N LEU A 105 1.90 -4.40 -9.36
CA LEU A 105 2.78 -5.54 -9.58
C LEU A 105 4.07 -5.13 -10.31
N ASP A 106 3.98 -4.30 -11.34
CA ASP A 106 5.15 -3.80 -12.07
C ASP A 106 6.06 -2.93 -11.17
N VAL A 107 5.49 -2.03 -10.37
CA VAL A 107 6.25 -1.14 -9.47
C VAL A 107 6.95 -1.91 -8.37
N ILE A 108 6.32 -2.96 -7.85
CA ILE A 108 6.93 -3.83 -6.84
C ILE A 108 7.97 -4.73 -7.51
N GLY A 109 7.69 -5.21 -8.72
CA GLY A 109 8.56 -6.13 -9.43
C GLY A 109 8.76 -7.45 -8.69
N GLU A 110 9.63 -8.32 -9.21
CA GLU A 110 9.81 -9.67 -8.67
C GLU A 110 10.49 -9.70 -7.29
N SER A 111 11.36 -8.74 -6.99
CA SER A 111 12.19 -8.76 -5.78
C SER A 111 11.92 -7.60 -4.82
N ASN A 112 10.92 -6.74 -5.10
CA ASN A 112 10.61 -5.56 -4.29
C ASN A 112 11.85 -4.74 -3.87
N PRO A 113 12.65 -4.26 -4.84
CA PRO A 113 13.93 -3.58 -4.56
C PRO A 113 13.75 -2.32 -3.71
N GLU A 114 12.60 -1.66 -3.84
CA GLU A 114 12.27 -0.44 -3.10
C GLU A 114 11.73 -0.69 -1.69
N HIS A 115 11.50 -1.96 -1.34
CA HIS A 115 10.96 -2.42 -0.06
C HIS A 115 9.63 -1.77 0.32
N PHE A 116 8.67 -1.78 -0.62
CA PHE A 116 7.30 -1.33 -0.35
C PHE A 116 6.52 -2.40 0.42
N PHE A 117 5.73 -1.98 1.42
CA PHE A 117 4.59 -2.76 1.90
C PHE A 117 3.34 -2.36 1.12
N VAL A 118 2.43 -3.29 0.85
CA VAL A 118 1.19 -2.98 0.12
C VAL A 118 -0.01 -3.00 1.05
N ALA A 119 -0.82 -1.94 0.97
CA ALA A 119 -2.12 -1.82 1.60
C ALA A 119 -3.21 -1.85 0.53
N THR A 120 -3.89 -2.99 0.41
CA THR A 120 -4.99 -3.23 -0.54
C THR A 120 -6.12 -4.01 0.15
N GLN A 121 -7.36 -3.82 -0.33
CA GLN A 121 -8.50 -4.66 0.02
C GLN A 121 -8.76 -5.76 -1.02
N ASP A 122 -8.08 -5.73 -2.17
CA ASP A 122 -8.21 -6.77 -3.17
C ASP A 122 -7.49 -8.06 -2.76
N THR A 123 -8.28 -9.14 -2.71
CA THR A 123 -7.79 -10.48 -2.38
C THR A 123 -6.96 -11.11 -3.48
N ASN A 124 -7.20 -10.76 -4.75
CA ASN A 124 -6.47 -11.29 -5.89
C ASN A 124 -5.06 -10.68 -5.95
N LEU A 125 -4.96 -9.35 -5.91
CA LEU A 125 -3.69 -8.64 -5.83
C LEU A 125 -2.86 -9.11 -4.63
N ARG A 126 -3.49 -9.31 -3.47
CA ARG A 126 -2.80 -9.83 -2.28
C ARG A 126 -2.20 -11.22 -2.51
N LYS A 127 -2.91 -12.13 -3.18
CA LYS A 127 -2.40 -13.49 -3.46
C LYS A 127 -1.21 -13.44 -4.43
N GLN A 128 -1.29 -12.61 -5.46
CA GLN A 128 -0.19 -12.41 -6.41
C GLN A 128 1.06 -11.84 -5.71
N LEU A 129 0.89 -10.81 -4.87
CA LEU A 129 1.98 -10.22 -4.11
C LEU A 129 2.63 -11.18 -3.11
N GLN A 130 1.86 -12.11 -2.53
CA GLN A 130 2.41 -13.15 -1.64
C GLN A 130 3.31 -14.16 -2.37
N GLN A 131 3.13 -14.34 -3.67
CA GLN A 131 4.01 -15.19 -4.47
C GLN A 131 5.34 -14.48 -4.79
N VAL A 132 5.27 -13.16 -4.94
CA VAL A 132 6.37 -12.27 -5.34
C VAL A 132 7.23 -11.84 -4.15
N MET A 133 6.61 -11.49 -3.01
CA MET A 133 7.31 -11.05 -1.79
C MET A 133 7.93 -12.22 -1.02
N LYS A 134 8.75 -13.03 -1.68
CA LYS A 134 9.60 -14.02 -1.02
C LYS A 134 10.92 -13.35 -0.69
N CYS A 135 11.22 -13.25 0.60
CA CYS A 135 12.55 -12.85 1.05
C CYS A 135 13.53 -14.03 1.01
N PHE A 136 13.59 -14.77 -0.09
CA PHE A 136 14.58 -15.82 -0.37
C PHE A 136 14.61 -16.09 -1.87
#